data_AF-A0A3D2I9M2-F1
#
_entry.id   AF-A0A3D2I9M2-F1
#
_cell.length_a   1.000
_cell.length_b   1.000
_cell.length_c   1.000
_cell.angle_alpha   90.00
_cell.angle_beta   90.00
_cell.angle_gamma   90.00
#
_symmetry.space_group_name_H-M   'P 1'
#
loop_
_entity.id
_entity.type
_entity.pdbx_description
1 polymer ?
#
loop_
_entity_poly.entity_id
_entity_poly.type
_entity_poly.pdbx_seq_one_letter_code
_entity_poly.pdbx_strand_id
1 'polypeptide(L)'
;MAYLFPNEKERNHVLDWLAHVIQKTGVKIRHAVMVYSEDWQIGKGTLFDTMVDILGEENAEPGNVKSILDKGVTFSEKLLVLIDECSSTGEYAEKRNLVNDLKTIVSEGRIQKRLLYKDYGITKTFTNFLIFTNKPDALTIDANDPRYFVVDHYEKRLPQEFYNNYHSWRKDKGSNYVYWYLKNRNINKFNPTAPPPLTQAKSRMADQTANPLLQHMSQAYQEGQMPFPFINKVIGTTEIAEWYKKHGSMKQKKFADNPKEVVRCFKKMGFHELGQVHHKNRDEKPSLWISRDIENLKHKKKSEVCNHVWKPLNLHESNSEIKEERATQNFQKYQSTLNDRGNKDSPDYWHERHD
;
A
#
# COMPACT_ATOMS: atom_id res chain seq x y z
N MET A 1 15.47 -23.33 -2.29
CA MET A 1 15.41 -21.91 -2.69
C MET A 1 14.55 -21.66 -3.93
N ALA A 2 14.77 -22.33 -5.07
CA ALA A 2 13.96 -22.12 -6.28
C ALA A 2 12.45 -22.32 -6.07
N TYR A 3 12.06 -23.39 -5.37
CA TYR A 3 10.66 -23.63 -4.98
C TYR A 3 10.09 -22.50 -4.10
N LEU A 4 10.79 -22.14 -3.01
CA LEU A 4 10.33 -21.07 -2.10
C LEU A 4 10.25 -19.69 -2.77
N PHE A 5 11.16 -19.40 -3.70
CA PHE A 5 11.25 -18.13 -4.42
C PHE A 5 11.37 -18.40 -5.93
N PRO A 6 10.25 -18.63 -6.63
CA PRO A 6 10.26 -19.00 -8.05
C PRO A 6 10.86 -17.92 -8.95
N ASN A 7 10.57 -16.65 -8.65
CA ASN A 7 11.13 -15.51 -9.37
C ASN A 7 12.65 -15.41 -9.12
N GLU A 8 13.45 -15.50 -10.19
CA GLU A 8 14.90 -15.51 -10.09
C GLU A 8 15.50 -14.21 -9.53
N LYS A 9 14.96 -13.05 -9.92
CA LYS A 9 15.47 -11.76 -9.43
C LYS A 9 15.23 -11.63 -7.92
N GLU A 10 14.03 -12.00 -7.48
CA GLU A 10 13.66 -11.99 -6.08
C GLU A 10 14.47 -13.00 -5.27
N ARG A 11 14.62 -14.23 -5.79
CA ARG A 11 15.47 -15.27 -5.20
C ARG A 11 16.91 -14.83 -5.03
N ASN A 12 17.49 -14.19 -6.04
CA ASN A 12 18.86 -13.68 -5.96
C ASN A 12 19.00 -12.60 -4.89
N HIS A 13 18.03 -11.69 -4.78
CA HIS A 13 18.03 -10.68 -3.72
C HIS A 13 17.95 -11.30 -2.32
N VAL A 14 17.09 -12.31 -2.12
CA VAL A 14 17.01 -13.06 -0.84
C VAL A 14 18.34 -13.77 -0.54
N LEU A 15 18.97 -14.39 -1.54
CA LEU A 15 20.26 -15.05 -1.37
C LEU A 15 21.39 -14.08 -1.02
N ASP A 16 21.43 -12.90 -1.67
CA ASP A 16 22.40 -11.84 -1.35
C ASP A 16 22.17 -11.30 0.07
N TRP A 17 20.90 -11.14 0.46
CA TRP A 17 20.52 -10.71 1.81
C TRP A 17 20.97 -11.72 2.87
N LEU A 18 20.69 -13.02 2.69
CA LEU A 18 21.12 -14.09 3.61
C LEU A 18 22.65 -14.21 3.67
N ALA A 19 23.31 -14.11 2.51
CA ALA A 19 24.77 -14.09 2.44
C ALA A 19 25.36 -12.88 3.18
N HIS A 20 24.73 -11.70 3.09
CA HIS A 20 25.17 -10.52 3.82
C HIS A 20 25.09 -10.70 5.34
N VAL A 21 24.00 -11.30 5.86
CA VAL A 21 23.85 -11.61 7.29
C VAL A 21 25.03 -12.46 7.80
N ILE A 22 25.49 -13.44 7.01
CA ILE A 22 26.60 -14.34 7.37
C ILE A 22 27.97 -13.68 7.16
N GLN A 23 28.16 -12.93 6.07
CA GLN A 23 29.45 -12.37 5.69
C GLN A 23 29.79 -11.07 6.41
N LYS A 24 28.78 -10.29 6.83
CA LYS A 24 28.91 -8.92 7.34
C LYS A 24 28.09 -8.69 8.62
N THR A 25 28.28 -9.54 9.63
CA THR A 25 27.51 -9.57 10.90
C THR A 25 27.44 -8.23 11.67
N GLY A 26 28.39 -7.32 11.48
CA GLY A 26 28.41 -5.97 12.07
C GLY A 26 27.78 -4.87 11.20
N VAL A 27 27.09 -5.22 10.12
CA VAL A 27 26.45 -4.27 9.20
C VAL A 27 24.98 -4.60 9.06
N LYS A 28 24.13 -3.65 9.43
CA LYS A 28 22.67 -3.82 9.37
C LYS A 28 22.14 -3.55 7.97
N ILE A 29 21.26 -4.42 7.50
CA ILE A 29 20.49 -4.21 6.27
C ILE A 29 19.28 -3.34 6.61
N ARG A 30 19.04 -2.27 5.85
CA ARG A 30 17.97 -1.27 6.11
C ARG A 30 16.57 -1.72 5.67
N HIS A 31 16.42 -2.99 5.29
CA HIS A 31 15.15 -3.58 4.92
C HIS A 31 15.03 -5.03 5.42
N ALA A 32 13.80 -5.38 5.81
CA ALA A 32 13.41 -6.75 6.15
C ALA A 32 12.98 -7.51 4.89
N VAL A 33 13.11 -8.83 4.92
CA VAL A 33 12.55 -9.73 3.91
C VAL A 33 11.23 -10.28 4.44
N MET A 34 10.14 -10.03 3.73
CA MET A 34 8.81 -10.52 4.07
C MET A 34 8.36 -11.55 3.04
N VAL A 35 8.00 -12.74 3.51
CA VAL A 35 7.54 -13.84 2.66
C VAL A 35 6.08 -14.13 2.98
N TYR A 36 5.22 -13.84 2.01
CA TYR A 36 3.83 -14.27 2.01
C TYR A 36 3.73 -15.63 1.32
N SER A 37 2.93 -16.54 1.87
CA SER A 37 2.47 -17.71 1.11
C SER A 37 1.01 -18.02 1.38
N GLU A 38 0.30 -18.45 0.35
CA GLU A 38 -1.10 -18.88 0.50
C GLU A 38 -1.20 -20.20 1.27
N ASP A 39 -0.37 -21.18 0.89
CA ASP A 39 -0.31 -22.49 1.54
C ASP A 39 0.54 -22.47 2.83
N TRP A 40 0.15 -23.35 3.76
CA TRP A 40 0.87 -23.61 5.00
C TRP A 40 1.99 -24.63 4.79
N GLN A 41 3.00 -24.59 5.66
CA GLN A 41 4.08 -25.59 5.70
C GLN A 41 4.84 -25.79 4.36
N ILE A 42 5.03 -24.73 3.59
CA ILE A 42 5.82 -24.74 2.34
C ILE A 42 7.35 -24.74 2.56
N GLY A 43 7.83 -24.84 3.81
CA GLY A 43 9.26 -24.82 4.14
C GLY A 43 9.85 -23.44 4.48
N LYS A 44 9.04 -22.42 4.77
CA LYS A 44 9.54 -21.11 5.28
C LYS A 44 10.29 -21.28 6.60
N GLY A 45 9.70 -21.97 7.58
CA GLY A 45 10.36 -22.32 8.84
C GLY A 45 11.65 -23.11 8.62
N THR A 46 11.64 -24.05 7.66
CA THR A 46 12.84 -24.81 7.29
C THR A 46 13.99 -23.94 6.80
N LEU A 47 13.71 -22.85 6.07
CA LEU A 47 14.72 -21.85 5.70
C LEU A 47 15.30 -21.16 6.94
N PHE A 48 14.43 -20.73 7.86
CA PHE A 48 14.89 -20.09 9.10
C PHE A 48 15.71 -21.04 9.97
N ASP A 49 15.27 -22.27 10.18
CA ASP A 49 16.03 -23.30 10.89
C ASP A 49 17.41 -23.53 10.26
N THR A 50 17.49 -23.53 8.92
CA THR A 50 18.79 -23.65 8.23
C THR A 50 19.71 -22.49 8.61
N MET A 51 19.17 -21.28 8.78
CA MET A 51 19.94 -20.14 9.26
C MET A 51 20.28 -20.24 10.75
N VAL A 52 19.41 -20.84 11.58
CA VAL A 52 19.72 -21.13 12.99
C VAL A 52 20.87 -22.13 13.09
N ASP A 53 20.87 -23.20 12.30
CA ASP A 53 21.97 -24.18 12.24
C ASP A 53 23.31 -23.50 11.87
N ILE A 54 23.26 -22.42 11.08
CA ILE A 54 24.45 -21.68 10.59
C ILE A 54 24.92 -20.62 11.58
N LEU A 55 23.99 -19.83 12.14
CA LEU A 55 24.30 -18.68 13.00
C LEU A 55 24.44 -19.08 14.48
N GLY A 56 23.85 -20.23 14.85
CA GLY A 56 23.67 -20.66 16.24
C GLY A 56 22.42 -20.07 16.87
N GLU A 57 21.82 -20.83 17.80
CA GLU A 57 20.61 -20.45 18.55
C GLU A 57 20.77 -19.13 19.33
N GLU A 58 22.01 -18.81 19.74
CA GLU A 58 22.30 -17.55 20.43
C GLU A 58 22.19 -16.32 19.52
N ASN A 59 22.31 -16.48 18.20
CA ASN A 59 22.33 -15.37 17.23
C ASN A 59 21.08 -15.30 16.35
N ALA A 60 20.24 -16.34 16.35
CA ALA A 60 19.02 -16.41 15.57
C ALA A 60 17.84 -16.82 16.45
N GLU A 61 16.80 -15.97 16.52
CA GLU A 61 15.66 -16.20 17.42
C GLU A 61 14.32 -16.08 16.67
N PRO A 62 13.41 -17.07 16.80
CA PRO A 62 12.02 -16.90 16.41
C PRO A 62 11.31 -16.05 17.47
N GLY A 63 10.64 -14.99 17.03
CA GLY A 63 9.85 -14.12 17.87
C GLY A 63 8.45 -13.96 17.33
N ASN A 64 7.49 -13.69 18.22
CA ASN A 64 6.23 -13.13 17.80
C ASN A 64 6.33 -11.60 17.81
N VAL A 65 5.39 -10.95 17.14
CA VAL A 65 5.36 -9.48 17.04
C VAL A 65 5.41 -8.80 18.42
N LYS A 66 4.64 -9.30 19.40
CA LYS A 66 4.53 -8.67 20.72
C LYS A 66 5.84 -8.77 21.48
N SER A 67 6.55 -9.91 21.41
CA SER A 67 7.82 -10.10 22.09
C SER A 67 8.92 -9.22 21.52
N ILE A 68 8.91 -8.99 20.20
CA ILE A 68 9.86 -8.09 19.54
C ILE A 68 9.61 -6.63 19.91
N LEU A 69 8.35 -6.23 20.06
CA LEU A 69 7.99 -4.86 20.44
C LEU A 69 8.08 -4.61 21.95
N ASP A 70 8.28 -5.64 22.77
CA ASP A 70 8.40 -5.49 24.21
C ASP A 70 9.72 -4.80 24.61
N LYS A 71 9.67 -4.06 25.73
CA LYS A 71 10.71 -3.13 26.21
C LYS A 71 12.02 -3.80 26.63
N GLY A 72 12.06 -5.13 26.73
CA GLY A 72 13.27 -5.90 27.05
C GLY A 72 14.28 -5.97 25.91
N VAL A 73 13.81 -5.82 24.66
CA VAL A 73 14.62 -5.68 23.44
C VAL A 73 15.70 -6.77 23.30
N THR A 74 15.37 -8.03 23.61
CA THR A 74 16.30 -9.18 23.53
C THR A 74 16.80 -9.40 22.11
N PHE A 75 15.97 -9.09 21.11
CA PHE A 75 16.33 -9.16 19.69
C PHE A 75 17.61 -8.38 19.35
N SER A 76 17.93 -7.33 20.12
CA SER A 76 19.04 -6.41 19.84
C SER A 76 20.42 -7.06 19.79
N GLU A 77 20.58 -8.20 20.48
CA GLU A 77 21.81 -8.97 20.56
C GLU A 77 21.85 -10.08 19.50
N LYS A 78 20.80 -10.23 18.69
CA LYS A 78 20.67 -11.24 17.64
C LYS A 78 21.13 -10.70 16.29
N LEU A 79 21.65 -11.57 15.43
CA LEU A 79 21.97 -11.26 14.03
C LEU A 79 20.73 -11.40 13.13
N LEU A 80 19.86 -12.35 13.45
CA LEU A 80 18.67 -12.67 12.67
C LEU A 80 17.48 -12.92 13.59
N VAL A 81 16.33 -12.33 13.27
CA VAL A 81 15.08 -12.59 13.97
C VAL A 81 13.99 -12.93 12.97
N LEU A 82 13.28 -14.03 13.23
CA LEU A 82 12.07 -14.37 12.50
C LEU A 82 10.86 -13.80 13.24
N ILE A 83 10.05 -13.02 12.53
CA ILE A 83 8.71 -12.65 12.95
C ILE A 83 7.75 -13.62 12.25
N ASP A 84 7.35 -14.67 12.95
CA ASP A 84 6.40 -15.63 12.41
C ASP A 84 4.96 -15.21 12.71
N GLU A 85 4.04 -15.59 11.82
CA GLU A 85 2.61 -15.28 11.91
C GLU A 85 2.33 -13.81 12.25
N CYS A 86 3.01 -12.91 11.56
CA CYS A 86 2.77 -11.49 11.72
C CYS A 86 1.35 -11.15 11.24
N SER A 87 0.37 -11.25 12.13
CA SER A 87 -0.99 -10.80 11.87
C SER A 87 -1.52 -10.10 13.11
N SER A 88 -1.79 -8.81 12.98
CA SER A 88 -2.70 -8.17 13.92
C SER A 88 -4.12 -8.53 13.50
N THR A 89 -4.87 -9.16 14.40
CA THR A 89 -6.31 -9.39 14.28
C THR A 89 -7.12 -8.10 14.51
N GLY A 90 -6.45 -6.98 14.71
CA GLY A 90 -7.01 -5.69 15.07
C GLY A 90 -7.47 -4.84 13.89
N GLU A 91 -8.06 -3.69 14.23
CA GLU A 91 -8.47 -2.68 13.26
C GLU A 91 -7.27 -2.15 12.45
N TYR A 92 -7.56 -1.56 11.29
CA TYR A 92 -6.57 -0.91 10.40
C TYR A 92 -5.55 -0.02 11.14
N ALA A 93 -5.98 0.70 12.17
CA ALA A 93 -5.12 1.55 12.98
C ALA A 93 -4.06 0.77 13.76
N GLU A 94 -4.40 -0.40 14.32
CA GLU A 94 -3.47 -1.25 15.04
C GLU A 94 -2.43 -1.87 14.10
N LYS A 95 -2.88 -2.37 12.94
CA LYS A 95 -1.99 -2.87 11.87
C LYS A 95 -0.98 -1.79 11.45
N ARG A 96 -1.41 -0.54 11.36
CA ARG A 96 -0.56 0.59 11.00
C ARG A 96 0.45 0.95 12.09
N ASN A 97 0.03 0.96 13.36
CA ASN A 97 0.93 1.22 14.49
C ASN A 97 2.04 0.17 14.55
N LEU A 98 1.66 -1.10 14.44
CA LEU A 98 2.59 -2.22 14.34
C LEU A 98 3.60 -2.00 13.21
N VAL A 99 3.15 -1.66 12.00
CA VAL A 99 4.06 -1.38 10.88
C VAL A 99 5.01 -0.21 11.20
N ASN A 100 4.55 0.86 11.85
CA ASN A 100 5.44 1.96 12.24
C ASN A 100 6.51 1.55 13.26
N ASP A 101 6.14 0.72 14.23
CA ASP A 101 7.09 0.21 15.23
C ASP A 101 8.12 -0.71 14.55
N LEU A 102 7.67 -1.59 13.66
CA LEU A 102 8.53 -2.45 12.85
C LEU A 102 9.48 -1.63 11.97
N LYS A 103 9.02 -0.54 11.34
CA LYS A 103 9.89 0.34 10.53
C LYS A 103 11.06 0.86 11.36
N THR A 104 10.77 1.28 12.59
CA THR A 104 11.79 1.81 13.49
C THR A 104 12.85 0.75 13.76
N ILE A 105 12.47 -0.45 14.19
CA ILE A 105 13.46 -1.50 14.51
C ILE A 105 14.19 -2.04 13.27
N VAL A 106 13.58 -2.02 12.08
CA VAL A 106 14.22 -2.46 10.83
C VAL A 106 15.27 -1.46 10.36
N SER A 107 14.99 -0.15 10.42
CA SER A 107 15.95 0.86 9.93
C SER A 107 16.96 1.34 10.97
N GLU A 108 16.60 1.38 12.25
CA GLU A 108 17.46 1.96 13.28
C GLU A 108 18.59 1.02 13.68
N GLY A 109 19.82 1.56 13.67
CA GLY A 109 21.02 0.87 14.16
C GLY A 109 21.29 1.09 15.65
N ARG A 110 20.48 1.91 16.32
CA ARG A 110 20.56 2.19 17.75
C ARG A 110 19.16 2.13 18.34
N ILE A 111 19.03 1.44 19.46
CA ILE A 111 17.77 1.24 20.15
C ILE A 111 17.97 1.45 21.65
N GLN A 112 16.93 1.96 22.31
CA GLN A 112 16.94 2.06 23.77
C GLN A 112 16.60 0.70 24.35
N LYS A 113 17.51 0.16 25.16
CA LYS A 113 17.33 -1.10 25.87
C LYS A 113 17.11 -0.81 27.35
N ARG A 114 16.03 -1.32 27.92
CA ARG A 114 15.80 -1.29 29.36
C ARG A 114 16.28 -2.62 29.96
N LEU A 115 17.33 -2.55 30.76
CA LEU A 115 17.77 -3.71 31.55
C LEU A 115 17.12 -3.64 32.93
N LEU A 116 16.68 -4.78 33.46
CA LEU A 116 16.22 -4.86 34.84
C LEU A 116 17.35 -4.40 35.78
N TYR A 117 17.01 -3.53 36.73
CA TYR A 117 17.93 -2.98 37.73
C TYR A 117 19.08 -2.12 37.17
N LYS A 118 18.98 -1.62 35.93
CA LYS A 118 19.89 -0.64 35.36
C LYS A 118 19.11 0.48 34.66
N ASP A 119 19.70 1.67 34.61
CA ASP A 119 19.16 2.79 33.84
C ASP A 119 19.16 2.48 32.33
N TYR A 120 18.33 3.22 31.59
CA TYR A 120 18.22 3.05 30.14
C TYR A 120 19.57 3.24 29.45
N GLY A 121 19.94 2.26 28.61
CA GLY A 121 21.15 2.31 27.79
C GLY A 121 20.82 2.32 26.30
N ILE A 122 21.58 3.08 25.51
CA ILE A 122 21.52 3.01 24.04
C ILE A 122 22.42 1.87 23.59
N THR A 123 21.85 0.87 22.92
CA THR A 123 22.59 -0.27 22.37
C THR A 123 22.59 -0.22 20.84
N LYS A 124 23.74 -0.51 20.22
CA LYS A 124 23.81 -0.71 18.77
C LYS A 124 23.23 -2.08 18.43
N THR A 125 22.41 -2.15 17.39
CA THR A 125 21.84 -3.40 16.89
C THR A 125 22.22 -3.59 15.43
N PHE A 126 22.58 -4.83 15.10
CA PHE A 126 22.82 -5.29 13.72
C PHE A 126 21.81 -6.35 13.30
N THR A 127 20.71 -6.46 14.04
CA THR A 127 19.66 -7.46 13.85
C THR A 127 18.94 -7.24 12.53
N ASN A 128 18.81 -8.31 11.76
CA ASN A 128 18.08 -8.36 10.51
C ASN A 128 16.78 -9.16 10.71
N PHE A 129 15.72 -8.80 9.99
CA PHE A 129 14.39 -9.37 10.21
C PHE A 129 13.90 -10.15 8.98
N LEU A 130 13.52 -11.40 9.22
CA LEU A 130 12.66 -12.19 8.33
C LEU A 130 11.23 -12.12 8.86
N ILE A 131 10.26 -11.91 7.98
CA ILE A 131 8.85 -11.84 8.37
C ILE A 131 8.09 -12.87 7.54
N PHE A 132 7.46 -13.84 8.20
CA PHE A 132 6.61 -14.82 7.52
C PHE A 132 5.14 -14.53 7.81
N THR A 133 4.33 -14.66 6.77
CA THR A 133 2.89 -14.57 6.90
C THR A 133 2.17 -15.43 5.88
N ASN A 134 0.94 -15.80 6.22
CA ASN A 134 -0.02 -16.46 5.36
C ASN A 134 -1.23 -15.57 5.05
N LYS A 135 -1.25 -14.33 5.55
CA LYS A 135 -2.33 -13.39 5.31
C LYS A 135 -1.89 -12.34 4.29
N PRO A 136 -2.62 -12.19 3.17
CA PRO A 136 -2.32 -11.15 2.19
C PRO A 136 -2.43 -9.73 2.80
N ASP A 137 -3.27 -9.58 3.83
CA ASP A 137 -3.54 -8.32 4.52
C ASP A 137 -2.85 -8.20 5.91
N ALA A 138 -1.77 -8.96 6.11
CA ALA A 138 -1.05 -9.09 7.38
C ALA A 138 -0.55 -7.76 7.96
N LEU A 139 0.07 -6.94 7.11
CA LEU A 139 0.71 -5.68 7.48
C LEU A 139 0.36 -4.59 6.47
N THR A 140 -0.04 -3.42 6.97
CA THR A 140 -0.31 -2.23 6.14
C THR A 140 0.98 -1.57 5.65
N ILE A 141 1.61 -2.18 4.65
CA ILE A 141 2.85 -1.69 4.04
C ILE A 141 2.52 -0.74 2.89
N ASP A 142 3.22 0.38 2.81
CA ASP A 142 3.10 1.28 1.65
C ASP A 142 3.94 0.75 0.48
N ALA A 143 3.41 0.84 -0.75
CA ALA A 143 4.09 0.34 -1.95
C ALA A 143 5.50 0.94 -2.12
N ASN A 144 5.70 2.17 -1.65
CA ASN A 144 6.98 2.88 -1.75
C ASN A 144 7.85 2.78 -0.48
N ASP A 145 7.47 2.03 0.55
CA ASP A 145 8.26 1.95 1.79
C ASP A 145 9.55 1.14 1.57
N PRO A 146 10.76 1.74 1.60
CA PRO A 146 11.98 1.04 1.26
C PRO A 146 12.43 0.01 2.31
N ARG A 147 11.74 -0.10 3.46
CA ARG A 147 12.14 -1.00 4.56
C ARG A 147 11.63 -2.43 4.44
N TYR A 148 10.81 -2.73 3.43
CA TYR A 148 10.27 -4.06 3.21
C TYR A 148 10.52 -4.52 1.78
N PHE A 149 11.20 -5.66 1.66
CA PHE A 149 11.27 -6.45 0.45
C PHE A 149 10.25 -7.59 0.58
N VAL A 150 9.14 -7.51 -0.17
CA VAL A 150 8.03 -8.47 -0.08
C VAL A 150 8.13 -9.44 -1.23
N VAL A 151 8.01 -10.73 -0.96
CA VAL A 151 7.93 -11.80 -1.97
C VAL A 151 6.74 -12.69 -1.63
N ASP A 152 6.16 -13.29 -2.67
CA ASP A 152 5.03 -14.19 -2.50
C ASP A 152 5.29 -15.58 -3.10
N HIS A 153 4.58 -16.56 -2.55
CA HIS A 153 4.61 -17.94 -2.98
C HIS A 153 3.18 -18.48 -3.08
N TYR A 154 2.80 -18.84 -4.31
CA TYR A 154 1.48 -19.37 -4.66
C TYR A 154 1.54 -20.83 -5.13
N GLU A 155 2.73 -21.44 -5.21
CA GLU A 155 2.82 -22.86 -5.55
C GLU A 155 2.28 -23.72 -4.41
N LYS A 156 1.71 -24.86 -4.76
CA LYS A 156 1.17 -25.79 -3.77
C LYS A 156 2.28 -26.42 -2.95
N ARG A 157 1.97 -26.71 -1.69
CA ARG A 157 2.85 -27.49 -0.82
C ARG A 157 3.31 -28.78 -1.49
N LEU A 158 4.63 -28.99 -1.57
CA LEU A 158 5.22 -30.25 -2.03
C LEU A 158 4.80 -31.47 -1.17
N PRO A 159 4.98 -32.71 -1.66
CA PRO A 159 4.74 -33.91 -0.86
C PRO A 159 5.58 -33.97 0.43
N GLN A 160 5.06 -34.60 1.47
CA GLN A 160 5.75 -34.73 2.78
C GLN A 160 7.15 -35.34 2.65
N GLU A 161 7.33 -36.30 1.73
CA GLU A 161 8.59 -36.98 1.48
C GLU A 161 9.73 -36.00 1.14
N PHE A 162 9.45 -34.95 0.35
CA PHE A 162 10.43 -33.92 0.02
C PHE A 162 10.95 -33.24 1.29
N TYR A 163 10.05 -32.86 2.21
CA TYR A 163 10.43 -32.20 3.45
C TYR A 163 11.20 -33.14 4.38
N ASN A 164 10.77 -34.39 4.50
CA ASN A 164 11.48 -35.40 5.30
C ASN A 164 12.92 -35.56 4.80
N ASN A 165 13.10 -35.70 3.48
CA ASN A 165 14.41 -35.83 2.86
C ASN A 165 15.25 -34.56 3.07
N TYR A 166 14.65 -33.38 2.91
CA TYR A 166 15.34 -32.12 3.14
C TYR A 166 15.78 -31.97 4.61
N HIS A 167 14.92 -32.26 5.58
CA HIS A 167 15.24 -32.14 7.00
C HIS A 167 16.33 -33.12 7.43
N SER A 168 16.30 -34.37 6.93
CA SER A 168 17.37 -35.34 7.16
C SER A 168 18.69 -34.85 6.57
N TRP A 169 18.68 -34.38 5.32
CA TRP A 169 19.85 -33.80 4.67
C TRP A 169 20.39 -32.59 5.44
N ARG A 170 19.51 -31.66 5.85
CA ARG A 170 19.84 -30.45 6.61
C ARG A 170 20.60 -30.78 7.88
N LYS A 171 20.05 -31.69 8.71
CA LYS A 171 20.60 -32.08 10.02
C LYS A 171 21.91 -32.85 9.94
N ASP A 172 22.14 -33.61 8.88
CA ASP A 172 23.42 -34.32 8.69
C ASP A 172 24.53 -33.34 8.28
N LYS A 173 24.50 -32.83 7.05
CA LYS A 173 25.53 -31.91 6.52
C LYS A 173 24.98 -30.79 5.63
N GLY A 174 23.69 -30.77 5.36
CA GLY A 174 23.06 -29.83 4.43
C GLY A 174 23.28 -28.38 4.82
N SER A 175 23.13 -28.04 6.10
CA SER A 175 23.37 -26.68 6.59
C SER A 175 24.82 -26.23 6.40
N ASN A 176 25.81 -27.14 6.46
CA ASN A 176 27.21 -26.82 6.17
C ASN A 176 27.44 -26.47 4.68
N TYR A 177 26.78 -27.17 3.76
CA TYR A 177 26.83 -26.84 2.33
C TYR A 177 26.16 -25.49 2.04
N VAL A 178 25.03 -25.21 2.70
CA VAL A 178 24.35 -23.92 2.60
C VAL A 178 25.23 -22.80 3.15
N TYR A 179 25.86 -23.01 4.31
CA TYR A 179 26.84 -22.07 4.86
C TYR A 179 27.98 -21.80 3.89
N TRP A 180 28.61 -22.85 3.36
CA TRP A 180 29.70 -22.70 2.38
C TRP A 180 29.24 -21.90 1.16
N TYR A 181 28.05 -22.22 0.62
CA TYR A 181 27.49 -21.49 -0.52
C TYR A 181 27.27 -20.00 -0.21
N LEU A 182 26.59 -19.67 0.90
CA LEU A 182 26.29 -18.30 1.27
C LEU A 182 27.53 -17.51 1.68
N LYS A 183 28.51 -18.15 2.33
CA LYS A 183 29.78 -17.53 2.73
C LYS A 183 30.64 -17.14 1.54
N ASN A 184 30.59 -17.91 0.45
CA ASN A 184 31.39 -17.70 -0.76
C ASN A 184 30.63 -16.99 -1.89
N ARG A 185 29.33 -16.70 -1.69
CA ARG A 185 28.52 -15.95 -2.66
C ARG A 185 29.06 -14.54 -2.85
N ASN A 186 29.25 -14.14 -4.11
CA ASN A 186 29.66 -12.78 -4.44
C ASN A 186 28.51 -11.80 -4.22
N ILE A 187 28.64 -10.94 -3.21
CA ILE A 187 27.67 -9.90 -2.85
C ILE A 187 28.23 -8.48 -3.05
N ASN A 188 29.27 -8.30 -3.88
CA ASN A 188 29.93 -6.98 -4.06
C ASN A 188 28.98 -5.89 -4.59
N LYS A 189 27.91 -6.28 -5.28
CA LYS A 189 26.87 -5.36 -5.79
C LYS A 189 25.72 -5.15 -4.82
N PHE A 190 25.63 -5.93 -3.74
CA PHE A 190 24.57 -5.81 -2.76
C PHE A 190 24.85 -4.61 -1.84
N ASN A 191 23.98 -3.62 -1.88
CA ASN A 191 24.06 -2.46 -0.99
C ASN A 191 23.05 -2.62 0.16
N PRO A 192 23.51 -2.86 1.41
CA PRO A 192 22.62 -3.08 2.55
C PRO A 192 21.82 -1.82 2.94
N THR A 193 22.23 -0.64 2.47
CA THR A 193 21.57 0.64 2.76
C THR A 193 20.63 1.11 1.66
N ALA A 194 20.68 0.48 0.48
CA ALA A 194 19.82 0.83 -0.64
C ALA A 194 18.39 0.27 -0.45
N PRO A 195 17.37 0.94 -1.02
CA PRO A 195 16.05 0.36 -1.16
C PRO A 195 16.13 -0.97 -1.93
N PRO A 196 15.38 -2.01 -1.50
CA PRO A 196 15.33 -3.26 -2.24
C PRO A 196 14.52 -3.08 -3.55
N PRO A 197 14.65 -4.02 -4.51
CA PRO A 197 13.85 -4.00 -5.73
C PRO A 197 12.34 -3.96 -5.43
N LEU A 198 11.58 -3.25 -6.26
CA LEU A 198 10.12 -3.29 -6.21
C LEU A 198 9.63 -4.63 -6.77
N THR A 199 8.72 -5.28 -6.05
CA THR A 199 8.11 -6.56 -6.44
C THR A 199 6.62 -6.38 -6.64
N GLN A 200 6.02 -7.22 -7.49
CA GLN A 200 4.57 -7.21 -7.65
C GLN A 200 3.86 -7.64 -6.36
N ALA A 201 4.47 -8.54 -5.58
CA ALA A 201 4.00 -8.97 -4.28
C ALA A 201 3.78 -7.79 -3.32
N LYS A 202 4.73 -6.85 -3.30
CA LYS A 202 4.63 -5.63 -2.49
C LYS A 202 3.47 -4.73 -2.92
N SER A 203 3.30 -4.54 -4.23
CA SER A 203 2.17 -3.76 -4.77
C SER A 203 0.83 -4.39 -4.37
N ARG A 204 0.68 -5.71 -4.57
CA ARG A 204 -0.53 -6.46 -4.19
C ARG A 204 -0.86 -6.30 -2.70
N MET A 205 0.13 -6.48 -1.83
CA MET A 205 -0.07 -6.33 -0.37
C MET A 205 -0.44 -4.90 0.03
N ALA A 206 0.16 -3.89 -0.60
CA ALA A 206 -0.18 -2.49 -0.35
C ALA A 206 -1.62 -2.15 -0.78
N ASP A 207 -2.08 -2.74 -1.89
CA ASP A 207 -3.45 -2.55 -2.39
C ASP A 207 -4.50 -3.23 -1.49
N GLN A 208 -4.21 -4.47 -1.05
CA GLN A 208 -5.09 -5.23 -0.16
C GLN A 208 -5.21 -4.61 1.24
N THR A 209 -4.14 -3.95 1.70
CA THR A 209 -4.12 -3.22 2.97
C THR A 209 -4.36 -1.73 2.81
N ALA A 210 -4.92 -1.28 1.69
CA ALA A 210 -5.33 0.10 1.52
C ALA A 210 -6.40 0.50 2.56
N ASN A 211 -6.47 1.79 2.88
CA ASN A 211 -7.51 2.34 3.75
C ASN A 211 -8.89 1.93 3.17
N PRO A 212 -9.84 1.39 3.97
CA PRO A 212 -11.17 1.02 3.49
C PRO A 212 -11.90 2.14 2.75
N LEU A 213 -11.68 3.40 3.16
CA LEU A 213 -12.19 4.57 2.46
C LEU A 213 -11.57 4.69 1.07
N LEU A 214 -10.24 4.54 0.95
CA LEU A 214 -9.55 4.58 -0.34
C LEU A 214 -10.01 3.44 -1.26
N GLN A 215 -10.18 2.22 -0.75
CA GLN A 215 -10.66 1.09 -1.55
C GLN A 215 -12.02 1.41 -2.18
N HIS A 216 -12.97 1.87 -1.36
CA HIS A 216 -14.28 2.27 -1.86
C HIS A 216 -14.22 3.49 -2.79
N MET A 217 -13.44 4.53 -2.45
CA MET A 217 -13.31 5.72 -3.29
C MET A 217 -12.75 5.38 -4.67
N SER A 218 -11.72 4.54 -4.73
CA SER A 218 -11.11 4.04 -5.97
C SER A 218 -12.13 3.27 -6.80
N GLN A 219 -12.87 2.35 -6.19
CA GLN A 219 -13.91 1.59 -6.88
C GLN A 219 -15.02 2.51 -7.42
N ALA A 220 -15.59 3.38 -6.57
CA ALA A 220 -16.63 4.32 -6.96
C ALA A 220 -16.17 5.28 -8.07
N TYR A 221 -14.90 5.71 -8.03
CA TYR A 221 -14.29 6.54 -9.07
C TYR A 221 -14.11 5.79 -10.40
N GLN A 222 -13.67 4.53 -10.38
CA GLN A 222 -13.53 3.73 -11.59
C GLN A 222 -14.88 3.42 -12.23
N GLU A 223 -15.88 3.12 -11.42
CA GLU A 223 -17.23 2.76 -11.89
C GLU A 223 -18.13 3.98 -12.15
N GLY A 224 -17.68 5.20 -11.82
CA GLY A 224 -18.48 6.41 -11.95
C GLY A 224 -19.71 6.44 -11.04
N GLN A 225 -19.64 5.73 -9.90
CA GLN A 225 -20.67 5.75 -8.87
C GLN A 225 -20.52 6.99 -7.98
N MET A 226 -21.58 7.33 -7.23
CA MET A 226 -21.47 8.39 -6.21
C MET A 226 -20.44 8.00 -5.15
N PRO A 227 -19.59 8.93 -4.68
CA PRO A 227 -19.62 10.37 -4.95
C PRO A 227 -18.76 10.85 -6.14
N PHE A 228 -18.33 9.96 -7.03
CA PHE A 228 -17.41 10.25 -8.14
C PHE A 228 -18.00 10.01 -9.55
N PRO A 229 -19.17 10.57 -9.90
CA PRO A 229 -19.77 10.36 -11.20
C PRO A 229 -18.85 10.84 -12.34
N PHE A 230 -18.94 10.21 -13.52
CA PHE A 230 -18.07 10.54 -14.67
C PHE A 230 -18.15 12.01 -15.12
N ILE A 231 -19.28 12.67 -14.87
CA ILE A 231 -19.49 14.08 -15.24
C ILE A 231 -18.70 15.06 -14.37
N ASN A 232 -18.36 14.66 -13.14
CA ASN A 232 -17.61 15.50 -12.20
C ASN A 232 -16.11 15.33 -12.46
N LYS A 233 -15.51 16.37 -13.05
CA LYS A 233 -14.06 16.45 -13.28
C LYS A 233 -13.30 17.08 -12.12
N VAL A 234 -14.01 17.86 -11.31
CA VAL A 234 -13.47 18.58 -10.14
C VAL A 234 -14.35 18.22 -8.96
N ILE A 235 -13.72 17.99 -7.82
CA ILE A 235 -14.36 17.62 -6.56
C ILE A 235 -13.72 18.38 -5.41
N GLY A 236 -14.48 18.64 -4.36
CA GLY A 236 -14.07 19.26 -3.12
C GLY A 236 -13.84 18.22 -2.03
N THR A 237 -12.87 18.48 -1.16
CA THR A 237 -12.64 17.59 -0.01
C THR A 237 -13.81 17.58 0.97
N THR A 238 -14.43 18.74 1.19
CA THR A 238 -15.55 18.91 2.14
C THR A 238 -16.80 18.20 1.67
N GLU A 239 -17.19 18.35 0.39
CA GLU A 239 -18.39 17.70 -0.15
C GLU A 239 -18.27 16.17 -0.15
N ILE A 240 -17.06 15.62 -0.39
CA ILE A 240 -16.82 14.19 -0.30
C ILE A 240 -16.91 13.70 1.15
N ALA A 241 -16.34 14.44 2.10
CA ALA A 241 -16.45 14.11 3.53
C ALA A 241 -17.92 14.11 3.99
N GLU A 242 -18.69 15.12 3.60
CA GLU A 242 -20.12 15.23 3.91
C GLU A 242 -20.95 14.12 3.26
N TRP A 243 -20.65 13.76 2.01
CA TRP A 243 -21.31 12.64 1.33
C TRP A 243 -21.11 11.33 2.10
N TYR A 244 -19.87 11.03 2.50
CA TYR A 244 -19.59 9.81 3.28
C TYR A 244 -20.22 9.88 4.68
N LYS A 245 -20.25 11.05 5.32
CA LYS A 245 -20.94 11.24 6.60
C LYS A 245 -22.43 10.89 6.50
N LYS A 246 -23.09 11.24 5.40
CA LYS A 246 -24.51 10.94 5.16
C LYS A 246 -24.73 9.49 4.72
N HIS A 247 -24.06 9.04 3.65
CA HIS A 247 -24.37 7.80 2.93
C HIS A 247 -23.38 6.64 3.16
N GLY A 248 -22.20 6.91 3.72
CA GLY A 248 -21.17 5.89 3.91
C GLY A 248 -21.54 4.86 4.97
N SER A 249 -20.90 3.69 4.92
CA SER A 249 -20.94 2.72 6.02
C SER A 249 -20.26 3.26 7.28
N MET A 250 -20.50 2.65 8.44
CA MET A 250 -19.89 3.08 9.71
C MET A 250 -18.35 3.18 9.64
N LYS A 251 -17.70 2.24 8.95
CA LYS A 251 -16.25 2.28 8.72
C LYS A 251 -15.84 3.47 7.86
N GLN A 252 -16.53 3.70 6.74
CA GLN A 252 -16.23 4.81 5.84
C GLN A 252 -16.44 6.16 6.53
N LYS A 253 -17.52 6.31 7.32
CA LYS A 253 -17.78 7.50 8.14
C LYS A 253 -16.61 7.80 9.08
N LYS A 254 -16.14 6.81 9.84
CA LYS A 254 -15.01 6.93 10.77
C LYS A 254 -13.74 7.47 10.09
N PHE A 255 -13.45 7.04 8.86
CA PHE A 255 -12.28 7.53 8.11
C PHE A 255 -12.52 8.89 7.44
N ALA A 256 -13.70 9.12 6.86
CA ALA A 256 -14.02 10.35 6.14
C ALA A 256 -14.22 11.57 7.06
N ASP A 257 -14.53 11.35 8.34
CA ASP A 257 -14.67 12.42 9.35
C ASP A 257 -13.34 13.16 9.61
N ASN A 258 -12.20 12.57 9.23
CA ASN A 258 -10.90 13.24 9.25
C ASN A 258 -10.56 13.80 7.85
N PRO A 259 -10.58 15.13 7.64
CA PRO A 259 -10.30 15.74 6.34
C PRO A 259 -8.92 15.37 5.76
N LYS A 260 -7.93 15.10 6.63
CA LYS A 260 -6.59 14.68 6.20
C LYS A 260 -6.59 13.31 5.53
N GLU A 261 -7.47 12.40 5.94
CA GLU A 261 -7.59 11.08 5.32
C GLU A 261 -8.24 11.16 3.94
N VAL A 262 -9.24 12.03 3.74
CA VAL A 262 -9.84 12.28 2.41
C VAL A 262 -8.78 12.83 1.45
N VAL A 263 -8.02 13.85 1.86
CA VAL A 263 -6.91 14.40 1.07
C VAL A 263 -5.87 13.33 0.72
N ARG A 264 -5.55 12.45 1.68
CA ARG A 264 -4.62 11.36 1.44
C ARG A 264 -5.15 10.35 0.43
N CYS A 265 -6.44 10.04 0.46
CA CYS A 265 -7.06 9.18 -0.54
C CYS A 265 -6.95 9.81 -1.94
N PHE A 266 -7.26 11.10 -2.09
CA PHE A 266 -7.12 11.80 -3.37
C PHE A 266 -5.69 11.76 -3.92
N LYS A 267 -4.69 11.98 -3.07
CA LYS A 267 -3.28 11.86 -3.46
C LYS A 267 -2.95 10.45 -3.95
N LYS A 268 -3.44 9.40 -3.27
CA LYS A 268 -3.23 8.00 -3.68
C LYS A 268 -3.99 7.65 -4.97
N MET A 269 -5.14 8.27 -5.24
CA MET A 269 -5.90 8.13 -6.48
C MET A 269 -5.30 8.94 -7.65
N GLY A 270 -4.25 9.73 -7.41
CA GLY A 270 -3.58 10.52 -8.43
C GLY A 270 -4.31 11.81 -8.82
N PHE A 271 -5.22 12.31 -7.98
CA PHE A 271 -5.92 13.57 -8.23
C PHE A 271 -4.97 14.77 -8.08
N HIS A 272 -5.22 15.85 -8.83
CA HIS A 272 -4.40 17.05 -8.82
C HIS A 272 -4.98 18.12 -7.88
N GLU A 273 -4.16 18.61 -6.96
CA GLU A 273 -4.56 19.60 -5.95
C GLU A 273 -4.65 21.01 -6.53
N LEU A 274 -5.83 21.65 -6.46
CA LEU A 274 -5.99 23.07 -6.78
C LEU A 274 -5.83 23.96 -5.54
N GLY A 275 -6.17 23.44 -4.36
CA GLY A 275 -6.21 24.17 -3.10
C GLY A 275 -7.52 24.93 -2.89
N GLN A 276 -7.52 25.90 -1.99
CA GLN A 276 -8.70 26.74 -1.71
C GLN A 276 -8.91 27.79 -2.80
N VAL A 277 -10.11 27.84 -3.36
CA VAL A 277 -10.47 28.80 -4.41
C VAL A 277 -11.82 29.41 -4.12
N HIS A 278 -11.94 30.73 -4.17
CA HIS A 278 -13.21 31.42 -3.96
C HIS A 278 -14.17 31.25 -5.15
N HIS A 279 -15.39 30.82 -4.86
CA HIS A 279 -16.47 30.67 -5.83
C HIS A 279 -17.39 31.90 -5.82
N LYS A 280 -17.37 32.69 -6.90
CA LYS A 280 -18.01 34.01 -6.99
C LYS A 280 -19.52 33.98 -6.76
N ASN A 281 -20.22 32.97 -7.31
CA ASN A 281 -21.69 32.93 -7.26
C ASN A 281 -22.22 32.28 -5.98
N ARG A 282 -21.38 31.55 -5.23
CA ARG A 282 -21.78 30.80 -4.03
C ARG A 282 -21.25 31.43 -2.75
N ASP A 283 -20.34 32.40 -2.88
CA ASP A 283 -19.62 33.02 -1.77
C ASP A 283 -18.91 32.00 -0.85
N GLU A 284 -18.40 30.91 -1.44
CA GLU A 284 -17.72 29.84 -0.72
C GLU A 284 -16.21 29.82 -1.06
N LYS A 285 -15.39 29.18 -0.22
CA LYS A 285 -13.96 28.93 -0.46
C LYS A 285 -13.61 27.43 -0.35
N PRO A 286 -14.14 26.59 -1.25
CA PRO A 286 -13.89 25.14 -1.23
C PRO A 286 -12.42 24.79 -1.49
N SER A 287 -11.99 23.67 -0.92
CA SER A 287 -10.68 23.04 -1.23
C SER A 287 -10.86 22.01 -2.34
N LEU A 288 -10.42 22.37 -3.56
CA LEU A 288 -10.74 21.63 -4.78
C LEU A 288 -9.59 20.77 -5.31
N TRP A 289 -9.97 19.71 -6.00
CA TRP A 289 -9.11 18.73 -6.64
C TRP A 289 -9.64 18.39 -8.02
N ILE A 290 -8.76 18.31 -9.02
CA ILE A 290 -9.11 17.79 -10.34
C ILE A 290 -8.97 16.27 -10.27
N SER A 291 -10.10 15.57 -10.42
CA SER A 291 -10.16 14.11 -10.38
C SER A 291 -10.08 13.48 -11.76
N ARG A 292 -10.60 14.14 -12.80
CA ARG A 292 -10.59 13.68 -14.20
C ARG A 292 -10.12 14.79 -15.12
N ASP A 293 -9.63 14.41 -16.31
CA ASP A 293 -9.17 15.37 -17.32
C ASP A 293 -8.03 16.29 -16.81
N ILE A 294 -7.13 15.70 -16.02
CA ILE A 294 -6.09 16.42 -15.25
C ILE A 294 -5.18 17.22 -16.18
N GLU A 295 -4.70 16.63 -17.27
CA GLU A 295 -3.76 17.27 -18.19
C GLU A 295 -4.31 18.55 -18.82
N ASN A 296 -5.61 18.59 -19.15
CA ASN A 296 -6.23 19.75 -19.75
C ASN A 296 -6.59 20.83 -18.71
N LEU A 297 -7.00 20.41 -17.51
CA LEU A 297 -7.51 21.34 -16.49
C LEU A 297 -6.40 21.92 -15.59
N LYS A 298 -5.29 21.22 -15.38
CA LYS A 298 -4.21 21.67 -14.48
C LYS A 298 -3.54 22.98 -14.91
N HIS A 299 -3.58 23.29 -16.21
CA HIS A 299 -2.99 24.51 -16.78
C HIS A 299 -3.95 25.71 -16.80
N LYS A 300 -5.24 25.49 -16.51
CA LYS A 300 -6.24 26.56 -16.48
C LYS A 300 -6.13 27.40 -15.20
N LYS A 301 -6.66 28.62 -15.23
CA LYS A 301 -6.74 29.47 -14.04
C LYS A 301 -7.62 28.79 -12.99
N LYS A 302 -7.14 28.70 -11.74
CA LYS A 302 -7.89 28.08 -10.63
C LYS A 302 -9.30 28.62 -10.48
N SER A 303 -9.48 29.94 -10.64
CA SER A 303 -10.79 30.61 -10.60
C SER A 303 -11.70 30.16 -11.73
N GLU A 304 -11.20 29.94 -12.94
CA GLU A 304 -11.97 29.42 -14.08
C GLU A 304 -12.46 28.00 -13.77
N VAL A 305 -11.56 27.14 -13.28
CA VAL A 305 -11.89 25.75 -12.92
C VAL A 305 -12.94 25.71 -11.80
N CYS A 306 -12.78 26.54 -10.77
CA CYS A 306 -13.73 26.63 -9.66
C CYS A 306 -15.12 27.13 -10.11
N ASN A 307 -15.20 28.22 -10.89
CA ASN A 307 -16.48 28.88 -11.18
C ASN A 307 -17.23 28.28 -12.39
N HIS A 308 -16.54 27.57 -13.29
CA HIS A 308 -17.15 27.07 -14.54
C HIS A 308 -17.10 25.56 -14.71
N VAL A 309 -16.19 24.85 -14.02
CA VAL A 309 -16.01 23.39 -14.20
C VAL A 309 -16.47 22.61 -12.98
N TRP A 310 -16.20 23.09 -11.76
CA TRP A 310 -16.65 22.44 -10.54
C TRP A 310 -18.17 22.49 -10.42
N LYS A 311 -18.75 21.31 -10.22
CA LYS A 311 -20.18 21.11 -9.98
C LYS A 311 -20.32 20.39 -8.65
N PRO A 312 -20.70 21.09 -7.57
CA PRO A 312 -20.81 20.49 -6.25
C PRO A 312 -21.81 19.33 -6.24
N LEU A 313 -21.61 18.36 -5.36
CA LEU A 313 -22.56 17.28 -5.13
C LEU A 313 -23.82 17.85 -4.46
N ASN A 314 -24.99 17.56 -5.04
CA ASN A 314 -26.27 17.83 -4.39
C ASN A 314 -26.46 16.85 -3.23
N LEU A 315 -26.07 17.26 -2.03
CA LEU A 315 -26.18 16.42 -0.82
C LEU A 315 -27.61 16.29 -0.29
N HIS A 316 -28.58 17.01 -0.86
CA HIS A 316 -29.99 16.98 -0.46
C HIS A 316 -30.84 15.94 -1.19
N GLU A 317 -30.38 15.43 -2.34
CA GLU A 317 -31.16 14.52 -3.20
C GLU A 317 -30.66 13.08 -3.10
N SER A 318 -31.59 12.13 -3.11
CA SER A 318 -31.35 10.70 -3.14
C SER A 318 -30.85 10.22 -4.51
N ASN A 319 -30.23 9.03 -4.58
CA ASN A 319 -29.72 8.46 -5.84
C ASN A 319 -30.80 8.26 -6.92
N SER A 320 -32.07 8.11 -6.53
CA SER A 320 -33.22 8.05 -7.44
C SER A 320 -33.56 9.41 -8.05
N GLU A 321 -33.61 10.45 -7.22
CA GLU A 321 -33.94 11.82 -7.65
C GLU A 321 -32.86 12.37 -8.58
N ILE A 322 -31.58 12.10 -8.29
CA ILE A 322 -30.46 12.47 -9.16
C ILE A 322 -30.52 11.75 -10.52
N LYS A 323 -31.03 10.50 -10.57
CA LYS A 323 -31.22 9.78 -11.85
C LYS A 323 -32.37 10.35 -12.67
N GLU A 324 -33.46 10.76 -12.04
CA GLU A 324 -34.61 11.39 -12.70
C GLU A 324 -34.29 12.80 -13.20
N GLU A 325 -33.58 13.61 -12.41
CA GLU A 325 -33.08 14.92 -12.88
C GLU A 325 -32.14 14.75 -14.08
N ARG A 326 -31.28 13.72 -14.07
CA ARG A 326 -30.39 13.40 -15.20
C ARG A 326 -31.16 12.98 -16.46
N ALA A 327 -32.24 12.21 -16.32
CA ALA A 327 -33.11 11.88 -17.44
C ALA A 327 -33.76 13.15 -18.02
N THR A 328 -34.22 14.03 -17.13
CA THR A 328 -34.86 15.31 -17.49
C THR A 328 -33.89 16.28 -18.18
N GLN A 329 -32.67 16.43 -17.67
CA GLN A 329 -31.64 17.30 -18.27
C GLN A 329 -31.16 16.78 -19.63
N ASN A 330 -30.95 15.47 -19.78
CA ASN A 330 -30.60 14.87 -21.07
C ASN A 330 -31.72 15.03 -22.10
N PHE A 331 -32.97 14.89 -21.67
CA PHE A 331 -34.14 15.11 -22.51
C PHE A 331 -34.26 16.57 -22.97
N GLN A 332 -34.06 17.54 -22.06
CA GLN A 332 -34.06 18.97 -22.41
C GLN A 332 -32.94 19.33 -23.39
N LYS A 333 -31.74 18.75 -23.20
CA LYS A 333 -30.61 18.96 -24.10
C LYS A 333 -30.83 18.34 -25.48
N TYR A 334 -31.57 17.23 -25.55
CA TYR A 334 -32.00 16.61 -26.80
C TYR A 334 -33.09 17.45 -27.51
N GLN A 335 -34.01 18.05 -26.76
CA GLN A 335 -35.00 18.97 -27.31
C GLN A 335 -34.37 20.27 -27.83
N SER A 336 -33.37 20.82 -27.14
CA SER A 336 -32.69 22.03 -27.61
C SER A 336 -31.90 21.77 -28.89
N THR A 337 -31.25 20.60 -29.03
CA THR A 337 -30.56 20.23 -30.27
C THR A 337 -31.51 19.92 -31.43
N LEU A 338 -32.74 19.47 -31.16
CA LEU A 338 -33.79 19.32 -32.16
C LEU A 338 -34.34 20.68 -32.63
N ASN A 339 -34.56 21.62 -31.71
CA ASN A 339 -34.98 22.98 -32.05
C ASN A 339 -33.92 23.76 -32.85
N ASP A 340 -32.63 23.59 -32.52
CA ASP A 340 -31.53 24.18 -33.30
C ASP A 340 -31.39 23.58 -34.72
N ARG A 341 -31.86 22.35 -34.93
CA ARG A 341 -31.92 21.73 -36.27
C ARG A 341 -33.16 22.15 -37.04
N GLY A 342 -34.32 22.26 -36.37
CA GLY A 342 -35.56 22.76 -36.99
C GLY A 342 -35.50 24.21 -37.45
N ASN A 343 -34.64 25.04 -36.83
CA ASN A 343 -34.45 26.43 -37.23
C ASN A 343 -33.50 26.64 -38.43
N LYS A 344 -32.87 25.56 -38.93
CA LYS A 344 -32.06 25.58 -40.17
C LYS A 344 -32.83 25.15 -41.42
N ASP A 345 -34.04 24.62 -41.24
CA ASP A 345 -34.93 24.17 -42.31
C ASP A 345 -36.22 25.03 -42.39
N SER A 346 -36.14 26.32 -42.02
CA SER A 346 -37.25 27.27 -42.25
C SER A 346 -37.22 27.81 -43.69
N PRO A 347 -38.37 27.95 -44.39
CA PRO A 347 -38.41 28.29 -45.82
C PRO A 347 -37.96 29.72 -46.19
N ASP A 348 -37.61 30.58 -45.24
CA ASP A 348 -37.39 32.01 -45.48
C ASP A 348 -35.93 32.42 -45.75
N TYR A 349 -35.01 31.46 -45.89
CA TYR A 349 -33.58 31.74 -46.16
C TYR A 349 -33.18 31.75 -47.65
N TRP A 350 -34.13 31.87 -48.58
CA TRP A 350 -33.87 31.84 -50.04
C TRP A 350 -34.25 33.10 -50.84
N HIS A 351 -34.62 34.21 -50.20
CA HIS A 351 -34.88 35.46 -50.92
C HIS A 351 -34.13 36.66 -50.33
N GLU A 352 -32.83 36.74 -50.56
CA GLU A 352 -32.08 38.01 -50.60
C GLU A 352 -30.66 37.82 -51.15
N ARG A 353 -30.55 37.30 -52.37
CA ARG A 353 -29.37 37.49 -53.25
C ARG A 353 -29.83 37.35 -54.69
N HIS A 354 -30.31 38.42 -55.29
CA HIS A 354 -30.19 38.76 -56.71
C HIS A 354 -30.91 40.08 -56.93
N ASP A 355 -30.15 41.17 -56.91
CA ASP A 355 -30.20 42.29 -57.86
C ASP A 355 -28.85 43.02 -57.83
#